data_AF-A0A8S3X9S3-F1
#
_entry.id   AF-A0A8S3X9S3-F1
#
_cell.length_a   1.000
_cell.length_b   1.000
_cell.length_c   1.000
_cell.angle_alpha   90.00
_cell.angle_beta   90.00
_cell.angle_gamma   90.00
#
_symmetry.space_group_name_H-M   'P 1'
#
loop_
_entity.id
_entity.type
_entity.pdbx_description
1 polymer ?
#
loop_
_entity_poly.entity_id
_entity_poly.type
_entity_poly.pdbx_seq_one_letter_code
_entity_poly.pdbx_strand_id
1 'polypeptide(L)'
;MVFEFNRVCFGLKSSPFHALRTVRQLASDEGPFYSKAKRAIESGLYMDDFVYSVDSVEEAVLTTAEVIKLMKSAQFDLVKWTSNSRTVLDTIPLSHRLSAIKEFDDSDTHKVLGLCWSPESDVFSLKVNPPAESCTKRTMLSCVARLWDVKGFVAPLVLYAKLLIKQLWLCECDWDDPPPDSIVRSWLRFRGEFPLLSEIKINNKRR
;
A
#
# COMPACT_ATOMS: atom_id res chain seq x y z
N MET A 1 5.50 31.72 -19.44
CA MET A 1 4.70 32.08 -18.24
C MET A 1 5.16 31.15 -17.13
N VAL A 2 5.55 31.69 -15.97
CA VAL A 2 6.01 30.89 -14.82
C VAL A 2 4.84 30.80 -13.84
N PHE A 3 4.55 29.59 -13.36
CA PHE A 3 3.51 29.35 -12.36
C PHE A 3 4.16 29.05 -11.01
N GLU A 4 3.55 29.54 -9.93
CA GLU A 4 3.93 29.25 -8.55
C GLU A 4 2.74 28.70 -7.75
N PHE A 5 3.04 27.92 -6.72
CA PHE A 5 2.01 27.33 -5.87
C PHE A 5 1.74 28.22 -4.65
N ASN A 6 0.47 28.53 -4.41
CA ASN A 6 0.02 29.31 -3.25
C ASN A 6 -0.42 28.42 -2.06
N ARG A 7 -0.22 27.11 -2.16
CA ARG A 7 -0.59 26.11 -1.14
C ARG A 7 0.51 25.07 -1.04
N VAL A 8 0.55 24.35 0.08
CA VAL A 8 1.45 23.21 0.27
C VAL A 8 1.20 22.19 -0.85
N CYS A 9 2.22 21.97 -1.69
CA CYS A 9 2.10 21.07 -2.84
C CYS A 9 2.22 19.61 -2.41
N PHE A 10 1.48 18.72 -3.06
CA PHE A 10 1.81 17.30 -3.00
C PHE A 10 3.17 17.05 -3.70
N GLY A 11 3.96 16.12 -3.16
CA GLY A 11 5.23 15.69 -3.75
C GLY A 11 6.48 16.47 -3.30
N LEU A 12 6.36 17.53 -2.50
CA LEU A 12 7.52 18.12 -1.82
C LEU A 12 7.93 17.26 -0.62
N LYS A 13 9.24 17.11 -0.40
CA LYS A 13 9.78 16.33 0.73
C LYS A 13 9.31 16.83 2.10
N SER A 14 9.01 18.13 2.23
CA SER A 14 8.54 18.75 3.48
C SER A 14 7.02 18.68 3.68
N SER A 15 6.23 18.49 2.62
CA SER A 15 4.77 18.52 2.71
C SER A 15 4.18 17.51 3.69
N PRO A 16 4.64 16.24 3.74
CA PRO A 16 4.15 15.28 4.72
C PRO A 16 4.41 15.73 6.17
N PHE A 17 5.56 16.38 6.42
CA PHE A 17 5.87 16.91 7.75
C PHE A 17 4.91 18.04 8.13
N HIS A 18 4.64 18.98 7.22
CA HIS A 18 3.72 20.09 7.50
C HIS A 18 2.28 19.59 7.73
N ALA A 19 1.79 18.67 6.89
CA ALA A 19 0.47 18.07 7.07
C ALA A 19 0.36 17.34 8.42
N LEU A 20 1.30 16.43 8.70
CA LEU A 20 1.32 15.67 9.95
C LEU A 20 1.46 16.57 11.18
N ARG A 21 2.33 17.59 11.14
CA ARG A 21 2.51 18.53 12.25
C ARG A 21 1.24 19.34 12.52
N THR A 22 0.50 19.72 11.48
CA THR A 22 -0.77 20.44 11.58
C THR A 22 -1.83 19.59 12.25
N VAL A 23 -2.00 18.33 11.80
CA VAL A 23 -2.99 17.42 12.41
C VAL A 23 -2.60 17.03 13.84
N ARG A 24 -1.29 16.90 14.13
CA ARG A 24 -0.82 16.72 15.51
C ARG A 24 -1.07 17.94 16.39
N GLN A 25 -0.98 19.15 15.84
CA GLN A 25 -1.33 20.36 16.59
C GLN A 25 -2.82 20.35 16.94
N LEU A 26 -3.67 20.04 15.95
CA LEU A 26 -5.12 19.89 16.15
C LEU A 26 -5.44 18.87 17.26
N ALA A 27 -4.79 17.72 17.25
CA ALA A 27 -4.95 16.70 18.29
C ALA A 27 -4.42 17.15 19.67
N SER A 28 -3.46 18.07 19.72
CA SER A 28 -3.00 18.67 20.98
C SER A 28 -4.03 19.65 21.54
N ASP A 29 -4.57 20.51 20.67
CA ASP A 29 -5.43 21.63 21.05
C ASP A 29 -6.86 21.17 21.36
N GLU A 30 -7.44 20.35 20.48
CA GLU A 30 -8.84 19.90 20.57
C GLU A 30 -8.98 18.47 21.08
N GLY A 31 -7.87 17.69 21.11
CA GLY A 31 -7.90 16.29 21.55
C GLY A 31 -8.31 16.04 23.01
N PRO A 32 -8.20 16.98 23.98
CA PRO A 32 -8.81 16.80 25.29
C PRO A 32 -10.33 16.53 25.27
N PHE A 33 -11.05 17.02 24.25
CA PHE A 33 -12.48 16.75 24.06
C PHE A 33 -12.76 15.41 23.35
N TYR A 34 -11.74 14.79 22.77
CA TYR A 34 -11.84 13.60 21.91
C TYR A 34 -10.68 12.62 22.18
N SER A 35 -10.68 12.02 23.37
CA SER A 35 -9.54 11.22 23.85
C SER A 35 -9.22 10.01 22.97
N LYS A 36 -10.22 9.34 22.36
CA LYS A 36 -9.98 8.21 21.45
C LYS A 36 -9.44 8.70 20.12
N ALA A 37 -9.99 9.79 19.59
CA ALA A 37 -9.48 10.38 18.35
C ALA A 37 -8.03 10.84 18.49
N LYS A 38 -7.67 11.49 19.60
CA LYS A 38 -6.30 11.92 19.87
C LYS A 38 -5.33 10.74 19.78
N ARG A 39 -5.61 9.66 20.52
CA ARG A 39 -4.79 8.43 20.52
C ARG A 39 -4.70 7.81 19.12
N ALA A 40 -5.82 7.78 18.40
CA ALA A 40 -5.87 7.24 17.06
C ALA A 40 -5.05 8.08 16.07
N ILE A 41 -5.15 9.40 16.10
CA ILE A 41 -4.43 10.34 15.24
C ILE A 41 -2.91 10.30 15.49
N GLU A 42 -2.49 10.21 16.75
CA GLU A 42 -1.07 10.18 17.12
C GLU A 42 -0.34 8.94 16.58
N SER A 43 -1.05 7.82 16.47
CA SER A 43 -0.49 6.51 16.09
C SER A 43 -0.88 6.02 14.69
N GLY A 44 -2.00 6.51 14.15
CA GLY A 44 -2.63 6.00 12.94
C GLY A 44 -2.42 6.83 11.68
N LEU A 45 -1.77 8.00 11.76
CA LEU A 45 -1.47 8.80 10.57
C LEU A 45 -0.13 8.41 9.92
N TYR A 46 -0.19 8.17 8.62
CA TYR A 46 0.98 7.98 7.77
C TYR A 46 0.86 8.87 6.52
N MET A 47 1.67 9.92 6.44
CA MET A 47 1.57 10.97 5.42
C MET A 47 0.14 11.52 5.35
N ASP A 48 -0.59 11.19 4.27
CA ASP A 48 -1.95 11.67 3.99
C ASP A 48 -3.03 10.62 4.37
N ASP A 49 -2.61 9.38 4.69
CA ASP A 49 -3.53 8.28 5.01
C ASP A 49 -3.68 8.11 6.54
N PHE A 50 -4.91 7.80 6.96
CA PHE A 50 -5.26 7.43 8.34
C PHE A 50 -5.67 5.96 8.40
N VAL A 51 -4.98 5.18 9.22
CA VAL A 51 -5.26 3.75 9.45
C VAL A 51 -5.17 3.47 10.94
N TYR A 52 -6.24 2.94 11.52
CA TYR A 52 -6.28 2.60 12.93
C TYR A 52 -7.13 1.35 13.16
N SER A 53 -6.73 0.54 14.14
CA SER A 53 -7.38 -0.73 14.49
C SER A 53 -7.61 -0.82 15.99
N VAL A 54 -8.77 -1.34 16.38
CA VAL A 54 -9.17 -1.54 17.79
C VAL A 54 -9.82 -2.90 17.96
N ASP A 55 -9.93 -3.38 19.20
CA ASP A 55 -10.30 -4.77 19.51
C ASP A 55 -11.80 -5.04 19.51
N SER A 56 -12.65 -4.01 19.52
CA SER A 56 -14.10 -4.17 19.43
C SER A 56 -14.75 -3.25 18.39
N VAL A 57 -15.89 -3.69 17.85
CA VAL A 57 -16.67 -2.92 16.87
C VAL A 57 -17.23 -1.65 17.52
N GLU A 58 -17.65 -1.74 18.78
CA GLU A 58 -18.17 -0.62 19.56
C GLU A 58 -17.08 0.46 19.75
N GLU A 59 -15.86 0.05 20.07
CA GLU A 59 -14.73 0.98 20.16
C GLU A 59 -14.41 1.59 18.80
N ALA A 60 -14.51 0.81 17.71
CA ALA A 60 -14.24 1.30 16.37
C ALA A 60 -15.25 2.37 15.94
N VAL A 61 -16.54 2.15 16.21
CA VAL A 61 -17.61 3.13 15.94
C VAL A 61 -17.36 4.43 16.71
N LEU A 62 -17.09 4.34 18.02
CA LEU A 62 -16.84 5.53 18.85
C LEU A 62 -15.60 6.28 18.39
N THR A 63 -14.50 5.57 18.12
CA THR A 63 -13.24 6.17 17.67
C THR A 63 -13.42 6.87 16.33
N THR A 64 -14.10 6.22 15.38
CA THR A 64 -14.37 6.78 14.05
C THR A 64 -15.20 8.07 14.17
N ALA A 65 -16.25 8.06 14.99
CA ALA A 65 -17.09 9.23 15.21
C ALA A 65 -16.33 10.40 15.84
N GLU A 66 -15.47 10.15 16.84
CA GLU A 66 -14.62 11.19 17.42
C GLU A 66 -13.60 11.72 16.42
N VAL A 67 -12.97 10.85 15.62
CA VAL A 67 -11.98 11.26 14.60
C VAL A 67 -12.62 12.17 13.55
N ILE A 68 -13.81 11.81 13.05
CA ILE A 68 -14.54 12.64 12.10
C ILE A 68 -14.84 14.02 12.69
N LYS A 69 -15.29 14.08 13.95
CA LYS A 69 -15.58 15.35 14.64
C LYS A 69 -14.32 16.21 14.84
N LEU A 70 -13.25 15.61 15.34
CA LEU A 70 -11.97 16.29 15.55
C LEU A 70 -11.44 16.87 14.24
N MET A 71 -11.39 16.08 13.18
CA MET A 71 -10.90 16.54 11.87
C MET A 71 -11.81 17.61 11.26
N LYS A 72 -13.13 17.47 11.42
CA LYS A 72 -14.09 18.47 10.93
C LYS A 72 -13.95 19.83 11.62
N SER A 73 -13.52 19.88 12.88
CA SER A 73 -13.27 21.15 13.60
C SER A 73 -12.20 22.01 12.91
N ALA A 74 -11.24 21.38 12.22
CA ALA A 74 -10.23 22.03 11.40
C ALA A 74 -10.58 22.07 9.90
N GLN A 75 -11.85 21.79 9.55
CA GLN A 75 -12.35 21.70 8.18
C GLN A 75 -11.68 20.60 7.33
N PHE A 76 -11.13 19.56 7.96
CA PHE A 76 -10.63 18.39 7.25
C PHE A 76 -11.73 17.35 7.12
N ASP A 77 -12.20 17.16 5.88
CA ASP A 77 -13.15 16.11 5.53
C ASP A 77 -12.39 14.82 5.19
N LEU A 78 -12.48 13.83 6.09
CA LEU A 78 -11.98 12.48 5.83
C LEU A 78 -12.93 11.73 4.89
N VAL A 79 -12.38 11.24 3.80
CA VAL A 79 -13.09 10.53 2.72
C VAL A 79 -12.42 9.19 2.44
N LYS A 80 -13.03 8.37 1.55
CA LYS A 80 -12.53 7.03 1.16
C LYS A 80 -12.42 6.06 2.35
N TRP A 81 -13.34 6.14 3.30
CA TRP A 81 -13.41 5.24 4.45
C TRP A 81 -13.67 3.80 4.05
N THR A 82 -12.97 2.88 4.70
CA THR A 82 -13.11 1.44 4.49
C THR A 82 -12.86 0.70 5.81
N SER A 83 -13.57 -0.41 6.05
CA SER A 83 -13.49 -1.19 7.27
C SER A 83 -13.95 -2.62 7.03
N ASN A 84 -13.42 -3.56 7.81
CA ASN A 84 -13.90 -4.95 7.83
C ASN A 84 -15.23 -5.13 8.59
N SER A 85 -15.72 -4.09 9.27
CA SER A 85 -17.01 -4.10 9.94
C SER A 85 -18.02 -3.22 9.21
N ARG A 86 -19.10 -3.85 8.72
CA ARG A 86 -20.25 -3.13 8.13
C ARG A 86 -20.89 -2.17 9.12
N THR A 87 -20.98 -2.56 10.40
CA THR A 87 -21.50 -1.69 11.47
C THR A 87 -20.73 -0.37 11.57
N VAL A 88 -19.41 -0.39 11.40
CA VAL A 88 -18.60 0.85 11.37
C VAL A 88 -18.91 1.65 10.11
N LEU A 89 -18.91 1.01 8.94
CA LEU A 89 -19.19 1.69 7.67
C LEU A 89 -20.58 2.32 7.63
N ASP A 90 -21.57 1.69 8.24
CA ASP A 90 -22.95 2.19 8.26
C ASP A 90 -23.11 3.51 9.00
N THR A 91 -22.16 3.84 9.89
CA THR A 91 -22.11 5.16 10.55
C THR A 91 -21.56 6.28 9.67
N ILE A 92 -21.01 5.96 8.50
CA ILE A 92 -20.32 6.91 7.60
C ILE A 92 -21.21 7.19 6.38
N PRO A 93 -21.34 8.44 5.89
CA PRO A 93 -22.08 8.74 4.67
C PRO A 93 -21.55 7.98 3.46
N LEU A 94 -22.44 7.48 2.59
CA LEU A 94 -22.06 6.72 1.38
C LEU A 94 -21.06 7.47 0.49
N SER A 95 -21.20 8.80 0.38
CA SER A 95 -20.29 9.66 -0.39
C SER A 95 -18.84 9.65 0.11
N HIS A 96 -18.62 9.27 1.37
CA HIS A 96 -17.30 9.23 1.99
C HIS A 96 -16.75 7.79 2.09
N ARG A 97 -17.47 6.77 1.66
CA ARG A 97 -17.03 5.36 1.69
C ARG A 97 -16.24 4.99 0.43
N LEU A 98 -15.32 4.05 0.57
CA LEU A 98 -14.64 3.39 -0.55
C LEU A 98 -15.48 2.18 -1.01
N SER A 99 -15.65 2.00 -2.33
CA SER A 99 -16.75 1.20 -2.89
C SER A 99 -16.60 -0.33 -2.82
N ALA A 100 -15.40 -0.92 -2.69
CA ALA A 100 -15.30 -2.38 -2.57
C ALA A 100 -13.93 -2.92 -2.15
N ILE A 101 -12.83 -2.36 -2.67
CA ILE A 101 -11.47 -2.89 -2.48
C ILE A 101 -10.52 -1.70 -2.30
N LYS A 102 -9.64 -1.77 -1.30
CA LYS A 102 -8.52 -0.84 -1.19
C LYS A 102 -7.32 -1.45 -1.87
N GLU A 103 -6.96 -0.91 -3.03
CA GLU A 103 -5.62 -1.11 -3.59
C GLU A 103 -4.67 -0.15 -2.85
N PHE A 104 -3.57 -0.68 -2.29
CA PHE A 104 -2.57 0.17 -1.63
C PHE A 104 -1.63 0.84 -2.64
N ASP A 105 -1.65 0.38 -3.89
CA ASP A 105 -0.74 0.78 -4.95
C ASP A 105 -1.52 1.19 -6.21
N ASP A 106 -2.18 2.34 -6.16
CA ASP A 106 -2.93 2.95 -7.28
C ASP A 106 -1.98 3.62 -8.33
N SER A 107 -0.68 3.32 -8.30
CA SER A 107 0.28 3.89 -9.24
C SER A 107 0.23 3.11 -10.56
N ASP A 108 -0.27 3.77 -11.59
CA ASP A 108 -0.38 3.24 -12.95
C ASP A 108 0.90 2.50 -13.42
N THR A 109 0.65 1.28 -13.90
CA THR A 109 1.40 0.51 -14.92
C THR A 109 2.83 -0.01 -14.66
N HIS A 110 3.51 0.33 -13.56
CA HIS A 110 4.93 -0.03 -13.41
C HIS A 110 5.27 -1.06 -12.33
N LYS A 111 4.31 -1.60 -11.58
CA LYS A 111 4.59 -2.64 -10.56
C LYS A 111 4.23 -4.04 -11.05
N VAL A 112 5.02 -5.01 -10.62
CA VAL A 112 4.82 -6.43 -10.93
C VAL A 112 3.98 -7.13 -9.84
N LEU A 113 4.04 -6.59 -8.61
CA LEU A 113 3.18 -6.97 -7.48
C LEU A 113 2.48 -5.74 -6.91
N GLY A 114 1.17 -5.83 -6.71
CA GLY A 114 0.35 -4.88 -5.96
C GLY A 114 -0.33 -5.57 -4.79
N LEU A 115 -0.56 -4.85 -3.70
CA LEU A 115 -1.30 -5.35 -2.54
C LEU A 115 -2.74 -4.83 -2.57
N CYS A 116 -3.70 -5.75 -2.51
CA CYS A 116 -5.11 -5.45 -2.38
C CYS A 116 -5.61 -5.94 -1.03
N TRP A 117 -6.46 -5.16 -0.38
CA TRP A 117 -7.21 -5.62 0.80
C TRP A 117 -8.69 -5.61 0.51
N SER A 118 -9.31 -6.77 0.77
CA SER A 118 -10.74 -6.96 0.77
C SER A 118 -11.25 -6.78 2.19
N PRO A 119 -11.89 -5.64 2.51
CA PRO A 119 -12.32 -5.35 3.88
C PRO A 119 -13.34 -6.37 4.37
N GLU A 120 -14.31 -6.75 3.54
CA GLU A 120 -15.39 -7.66 3.92
C GLU A 120 -14.92 -9.03 4.42
N SER A 121 -13.85 -9.57 3.82
CA SER A 121 -13.26 -10.84 4.21
C SER A 121 -12.03 -10.70 5.10
N ASP A 122 -11.54 -9.47 5.31
CA ASP A 122 -10.28 -9.14 5.97
C ASP A 122 -9.08 -9.93 5.42
N VAL A 123 -9.05 -10.07 4.09
CA VAL A 123 -8.03 -10.81 3.35
C VAL A 123 -7.22 -9.86 2.48
N PHE A 124 -5.90 -10.01 2.54
CA PHE A 124 -5.00 -9.45 1.55
C PHE A 124 -4.82 -10.41 0.37
N SER A 125 -4.84 -9.86 -0.83
CA SER A 125 -4.51 -10.56 -2.08
C SER A 125 -3.45 -9.80 -2.86
N LEU A 126 -2.76 -10.51 -3.75
CA LEU A 126 -1.71 -9.93 -4.59
C LEU A 126 -2.23 -9.73 -6.01
N LYS A 127 -2.14 -8.50 -6.50
CA LYS A 127 -2.35 -8.17 -7.90
C LYS A 127 -1.04 -8.41 -8.65
N VAL A 128 -1.10 -9.26 -9.65
CA VAL A 128 0.08 -9.70 -10.40
C VAL A 128 -0.01 -9.19 -11.82
N ASN A 129 1.00 -8.41 -12.23
CA ASN A 129 1.16 -8.05 -13.64
C ASN A 129 2.29 -8.90 -14.23
N PRO A 130 2.02 -9.74 -15.25
CA PRO A 130 3.04 -10.61 -15.80
C PRO A 130 4.17 -9.76 -16.42
N PRO A 131 5.44 -10.09 -16.17
CA PRO A 131 6.55 -9.40 -16.81
C PRO A 131 6.57 -9.66 -18.33
N ALA A 132 7.18 -8.74 -19.08
CA ALA A 132 7.29 -8.78 -20.54
C ALA A 132 7.92 -10.08 -21.07
N GLU A 133 7.57 -10.47 -22.30
CA GLU A 133 7.98 -11.75 -22.90
C GLU A 133 9.48 -11.91 -23.13
N SER A 134 10.17 -10.81 -23.46
CA SER A 134 11.60 -10.78 -23.71
C SER A 134 12.42 -11.24 -22.51
N CYS A 135 13.36 -12.16 -22.72
CA CYS A 135 14.27 -12.70 -21.71
C CYS A 135 15.69 -12.17 -21.95
N THR A 136 15.93 -10.90 -21.63
CA THR A 136 17.26 -10.28 -21.66
C THR A 136 17.67 -9.91 -20.24
N LYS A 137 18.96 -9.65 -20.03
CA LYS A 137 19.45 -9.20 -18.72
C LYS A 137 18.69 -7.97 -18.23
N ARG A 138 18.47 -6.99 -19.10
CA ARG A 138 17.70 -5.76 -18.83
C ARG A 138 16.28 -6.05 -18.38
N THR A 139 15.55 -6.92 -19.08
CA THR A 139 14.13 -7.17 -18.79
C THR A 139 13.96 -7.96 -17.50
N MET A 140 14.88 -8.91 -17.23
CA MET A 140 14.93 -9.67 -15.99
C MET A 140 15.17 -8.76 -14.79
N LEU A 141 16.21 -7.91 -14.84
CA LEU A 141 16.48 -6.94 -13.76
C LEU A 141 15.32 -5.98 -13.55
N SER A 142 14.76 -5.43 -14.63
CA SER A 142 13.60 -4.54 -14.57
C SER A 142 12.39 -5.21 -13.91
N CYS A 143 12.12 -6.48 -14.21
CA CYS A 143 11.07 -7.24 -13.54
C CYS A 143 11.34 -7.39 -12.04
N VAL A 144 12.53 -7.86 -11.65
CA VAL A 144 12.86 -8.12 -10.24
C VAL A 144 12.86 -6.82 -9.42
N ALA A 145 13.32 -5.70 -9.98
CA ALA A 145 13.28 -4.40 -9.33
C ALA A 145 11.85 -3.91 -9.02
N ARG A 146 10.86 -4.37 -9.80
CA ARG A 146 9.43 -4.07 -9.61
C ARG A 146 8.72 -5.03 -8.66
N LEU A 147 9.41 -6.05 -8.14
CA LEU A 147 8.90 -6.92 -7.07
C LEU A 147 9.08 -6.21 -5.74
N TRP A 148 8.06 -5.47 -5.33
CA TRP A 148 8.04 -4.76 -4.06
C TRP A 148 7.15 -5.49 -3.06
N ASP A 149 7.75 -6.08 -2.02
CA ASP A 149 7.06 -6.82 -0.97
C ASP A 149 7.27 -6.13 0.38
N VAL A 150 6.42 -5.13 0.67
CA VAL A 150 6.52 -4.30 1.90
C VAL A 150 6.42 -5.13 3.17
N LYS A 151 5.59 -6.17 3.16
CA LYS A 151 5.25 -6.98 4.35
C LYS A 151 6.02 -8.29 4.43
N GLY A 152 6.77 -8.66 3.39
CA GLY A 152 7.52 -9.90 3.35
C GLY A 152 6.67 -11.15 3.06
N PHE A 153 5.45 -10.97 2.55
CA PHE A 153 4.50 -12.05 2.29
C PHE A 153 4.97 -13.05 1.24
N VAL A 154 5.80 -12.60 0.30
CA VAL A 154 6.39 -13.40 -0.77
C VAL A 154 7.93 -13.35 -0.71
N ALA A 155 8.49 -13.16 0.48
CA ALA A 155 9.93 -13.09 0.68
C ALA A 155 10.72 -14.28 0.07
N PRO A 156 10.26 -15.55 0.15
CA PRO A 156 10.95 -16.67 -0.51
C PRO A 156 11.05 -16.52 -2.02
N LEU A 157 10.00 -15.99 -2.65
CA LEU A 157 9.96 -15.72 -4.09
C LEU A 157 10.91 -14.57 -4.45
N VAL A 158 10.87 -13.47 -3.70
CA VAL A 158 11.76 -12.32 -3.91
C VAL A 158 13.23 -12.74 -3.76
N LEU A 159 13.53 -13.61 -2.79
CA LEU A 159 14.86 -14.20 -2.63
C LEU A 159 15.26 -15.03 -3.85
N TYR A 160 14.39 -15.93 -4.31
CA TYR A 160 14.65 -16.74 -5.49
C TYR A 160 14.92 -15.87 -6.74
N ALA A 161 14.11 -14.84 -6.96
CA ALA A 161 14.31 -13.87 -8.04
C ALA A 161 15.67 -13.16 -7.94
N LYS A 162 16.09 -12.73 -6.73
CA LYS A 162 17.41 -12.13 -6.51
C LYS A 162 18.57 -13.10 -6.73
N LEU A 163 18.39 -14.38 -6.40
CA LEU A 163 19.38 -15.43 -6.68
C LEU A 163 19.54 -15.65 -8.19
N LEU A 164 18.45 -15.62 -8.97
CA LEU A 164 18.52 -15.65 -10.44
C LEU A 164 19.30 -14.45 -11.00
N ILE A 165 19.07 -13.25 -10.46
CA ILE A 165 19.84 -12.06 -10.86
C ILE A 165 21.32 -12.25 -10.53
N LYS A 166 21.66 -12.82 -9.36
CA LYS A 166 23.06 -13.13 -9.02
C LYS A 166 23.69 -14.09 -10.03
N GLN A 167 22.99 -15.15 -10.43
CA GLN A 167 23.49 -16.09 -11.44
C GLN A 167 23.66 -15.42 -12.80
N LEU A 168 22.71 -14.58 -13.20
CA LEU A 168 22.75 -13.80 -14.44
C LEU A 168 23.97 -12.88 -14.51
N TRP A 169 24.36 -12.26 -13.39
CA TRP A 169 25.57 -11.44 -13.32
C TRP A 169 26.86 -12.26 -13.53
N LEU A 170 26.90 -13.52 -13.09
CA LEU A 170 28.06 -14.40 -13.27
C LEU A 170 28.22 -14.90 -14.71
N CYS A 171 27.20 -14.78 -15.55
CA CYS A 171 27.26 -15.18 -16.95
C CYS A 171 27.90 -14.12 -17.87
N GLU A 172 28.21 -12.93 -17.35
CA GLU A 172 28.88 -11.85 -18.09
C GLU A 172 28.19 -11.44 -19.42
N CYS A 173 26.90 -11.74 -19.57
CA CYS A 173 26.11 -11.32 -20.73
C CYS A 173 25.82 -9.80 -20.72
N ASP A 174 25.70 -9.22 -21.92
CA ASP A 174 25.30 -7.84 -22.10
C ASP A 174 23.81 -7.62 -21.82
N TRP A 175 23.40 -6.35 -21.72
CA TRP A 175 22.07 -5.96 -21.26
C TRP A 175 20.92 -6.51 -22.11
N ASP A 176 21.11 -6.55 -23.42
CA ASP A 176 20.07 -6.89 -24.39
C ASP A 176 20.32 -8.26 -25.05
N ASP A 177 21.37 -8.97 -24.61
CA ASP A 177 21.68 -10.32 -25.06
C ASP A 177 20.86 -11.38 -24.31
N PRO A 178 20.52 -12.49 -24.98
CA PRO A 178 19.91 -13.63 -24.31
C PRO A 178 20.93 -14.29 -23.37
N PRO A 179 20.56 -14.57 -22.09
CA PRO A 179 21.43 -15.31 -21.20
C PRO A 179 21.48 -16.81 -21.58
N PRO A 180 22.39 -17.58 -20.97
CA PRO A 180 22.45 -19.03 -21.21
C PRO A 180 21.12 -19.74 -20.98
N ASP A 181 20.85 -20.81 -21.75
CA ASP A 181 19.59 -21.57 -21.72
C ASP A 181 19.22 -22.10 -20.33
N SER A 182 20.21 -22.35 -19.46
CA SER A 182 19.97 -22.71 -18.06
C SER A 182 19.19 -21.62 -17.32
N ILE A 183 19.61 -20.36 -17.46
CA ILE A 183 18.97 -19.19 -16.83
C ILE A 183 17.64 -18.89 -17.49
N VAL A 184 17.56 -18.96 -18.83
CA VAL A 184 16.30 -18.75 -19.56
C VAL A 184 15.23 -19.73 -19.07
N ARG A 185 15.57 -21.02 -18.93
CA ARG A 185 14.63 -22.03 -18.42
C ARG A 185 14.16 -21.73 -16.99
N SER A 186 15.08 -21.38 -16.09
CA SER A 186 14.72 -21.00 -14.72
C SER A 186 13.84 -19.75 -14.68
N TRP A 187 14.11 -18.76 -15.54
CA TRP A 187 13.32 -17.54 -15.65
C TRP A 187 11.92 -17.79 -16.24
N LEU A 188 11.81 -18.59 -17.29
CA LEU A 188 10.52 -18.96 -17.87
C LEU A 188 9.66 -19.74 -16.87
N ARG A 189 10.27 -20.64 -16.09
CA ARG A 189 9.59 -21.32 -14.99
C ARG A 189 9.10 -20.32 -13.93
N PHE A 190 9.98 -19.43 -13.47
CA PHE A 190 9.63 -18.36 -12.53
C PHE A 190 8.43 -17.53 -13.04
N ARG A 191 8.44 -17.15 -14.32
CA ARG A 191 7.35 -16.40 -14.95
C ARG A 191 6.06 -17.21 -15.09
N GLY A 192 6.15 -18.50 -15.40
CA GLY A 192 4.98 -19.38 -15.52
C GLY A 192 4.29 -19.65 -14.19
N GLU A 193 5.05 -19.71 -13.10
CA GLU A 193 4.52 -19.86 -11.74
C GLU A 193 4.05 -18.52 -11.15
N PHE A 194 4.44 -17.39 -11.75
CA PHE A 194 4.16 -16.05 -11.23
C PHE A 194 2.66 -15.72 -11.06
N PRO A 195 1.76 -16.09 -11.99
CA PRO A 195 0.32 -15.87 -11.82
C PRO A 195 -0.29 -16.58 -10.61
N LEU A 196 0.32 -17.66 -10.11
CA LEU A 196 -0.16 -18.40 -8.93
C LEU A 196 -0.16 -17.53 -7.66
N LEU A 197 0.64 -16.46 -7.63
CA LEU A 197 0.64 -15.52 -6.50
C LEU A 197 -0.69 -14.80 -6.34
N SER A 198 -1.46 -14.65 -7.43
CA SER A 198 -2.79 -14.03 -7.37
C SER A 198 -3.82 -14.89 -6.62
N GLU A 199 -3.55 -16.20 -6.48
CA GLU A 199 -4.39 -17.13 -5.73
C GLU A 199 -4.09 -17.11 -4.23
N ILE A 200 -2.96 -16.52 -3.82
CA ILE A 200 -2.57 -16.43 -2.41
C ILE A 200 -3.52 -15.49 -1.68
N LYS A 201 -4.19 -16.03 -0.67
CA LYS A 201 -5.04 -15.29 0.26
C LYS A 201 -4.37 -15.23 1.63
N ILE A 202 -4.10 -14.02 2.11
CA ILE A 202 -3.41 -13.80 3.36
C ILE A 202 -4.41 -13.21 4.35
N ASN A 203 -4.78 -13.98 5.36
CA ASN A 203 -5.66 -13.49 6.41
C ASN A 203 -4.92 -12.45 7.26
N ASN A 204 -5.59 -11.34 7.55
CA ASN A 204 -5.11 -10.32 8.47
C ASN A 204 -5.27 -10.80 9.93
N LYS A 205 -4.57 -11.86 10.33
CA LYS A 205 -4.59 -12.30 11.73
C LYS A 205 -3.69 -11.40 12.57
N ARG A 206 -4.32 -10.61 13.45
CA ARG A 206 -3.63 -9.90 14.54
C ARG A 206 -2.83 -10.93 15.35
N ARG A 207 -1.51 -10.74 15.41
CA ARG A 207 -0.70 -11.32 16.47
C ARG A 207 -0.69 -10.35 17.64
#